data_AF-A0A6J6GY09-F1
#
_entry.id   AF-A0A6J6GY09-F1
#
_cell.length_a   1.000
_cell.length_b   1.000
_cell.length_c   1.000
_cell.angle_alpha   90.00
_cell.angle_beta   90.00
_cell.angle_gamma   90.00
#
_symmetry.space_group_name_H-M   'P 1'
#
loop_
_entity.id
_entity.type
_entity.pdbx_description
1 polymer ?
#
loop_
_entity_poly.entity_id
_entity_poly.type
_entity_poly.pdbx_seq_one_letter_code
_entity_poly.pdbx_strand_id
1 'polypeptide(L)' 'MSFDGVQKAFLRSRANSIEGGTTEVMKNILGERILGLPGDVRVDREVAWNKVPRN' A
#
# COMPACT_ATOMS: atom_id res chain seq x y z
N MET A 1 16.80 -14.94 -5.34
CA MET A 1 15.61 -15.75 -4.99
C MET A 1 15.36 -16.69 -6.15
N SER A 2 15.59 -17.99 -6.02
CA SER A 2 15.24 -18.95 -7.07
C SER A 2 13.84 -19.49 -6.78
N PHE A 3 12.92 -19.38 -7.74
CA PHE A 3 11.60 -19.99 -7.62
C PHE A 3 11.68 -21.43 -8.10
N ASP A 4 11.21 -22.36 -7.29
CA ASP A 4 11.15 -23.82 -7.54
C ASP A 4 10.26 -24.25 -8.75
N GLY A 5 9.93 -23.32 -9.66
CA GLY A 5 9.10 -23.55 -10.84
C GLY A 5 8.32 -22.30 -11.29
N VAL A 6 7.94 -22.25 -12.57
CA VAL A 6 7.18 -21.13 -13.17
C VAL A 6 5.84 -20.90 -12.48
N GLN A 7 5.16 -21.97 -12.05
CA GLN A 7 3.89 -21.91 -11.33
C GLN A 7 4.05 -21.20 -9.98
N LYS A 8 5.11 -21.53 -9.22
CA LYS A 8 5.42 -20.87 -7.96
C LYS A 8 5.81 -19.40 -8.19
N ALA A 9 6.59 -19.11 -9.23
CA ALA A 9 6.96 -17.74 -9.60
C ALA A 9 5.72 -16.89 -9.97
N PHE A 10 4.78 -17.47 -10.72
CA PHE A 10 3.52 -16.82 -11.08
C PHE A 10 2.69 -16.46 -9.83
N LEU A 11 2.52 -17.42 -8.91
CA LEU A 11 1.81 -17.15 -7.65
C LEU A 11 2.54 -16.10 -6.81
N ARG A 12 3.89 -16.13 -6.77
CA ARG A 12 4.66 -15.12 -6.04
C ARG A 12 4.48 -13.72 -6.61
N SER A 13 4.41 -13.57 -7.93
CA SER A 13 4.26 -12.26 -8.58
C SER A 13 3.05 -11.47 -8.04
N ARG A 14 1.97 -12.17 -7.67
CA ARG A 14 0.80 -11.55 -7.04
C ARG A 14 1.09 -11.03 -5.64
N ALA A 15 1.85 -11.78 -4.84
CA ALA A 15 2.23 -11.34 -3.50
C ALA A 15 3.03 -10.03 -3.52
N ASN A 16 3.89 -9.84 -4.53
CA ASN A 16 4.70 -8.62 -4.68
C ASN A 16 3.88 -7.33 -4.83
N SER A 17 2.64 -7.41 -5.34
CA SER A 17 1.72 -6.25 -5.46
C SER A 17 0.97 -5.90 -4.16
N ILE A 18 1.17 -6.70 -3.11
CA ILE A 18 0.45 -6.61 -1.83
C ILE A 18 1.45 -6.34 -0.70
N GLU A 19 2.52 -7.12 -0.65
CA GLU A 19 3.53 -7.04 0.40
C GLU A 19 4.37 -5.75 0.29
N GLY A 20 4.78 -5.20 1.44
CA GLY A 20 5.53 -3.94 1.47
C GLY A 20 4.73 -2.69 1.12
N GLY A 21 3.44 -2.84 0.82
CA GLY A 21 2.54 -1.78 0.39
C GLY A 21 1.81 -2.21 -0.88
N THR A 22 0.50 -2.12 -0.88
CA THR A 22 -0.27 -2.44 -2.09
C THR A 22 0.07 -1.43 -3.20
N THR A 23 -0.14 -1.83 -4.45
CA THR A 23 0.03 -0.94 -5.61
C THR A 23 -0.67 0.42 -5.42
N GLU A 24 -1.88 0.43 -4.86
CA GLU A 24 -2.65 1.67 -4.65
C GLU A 24 -2.04 2.56 -3.56
N VAL A 25 -1.57 1.97 -2.45
CA VAL A 25 -0.86 2.73 -1.41
C VAL A 25 0.43 3.33 -1.98
N MET A 26 1.19 2.59 -2.79
CA MET A 26 2.41 3.07 -3.40
C MET A 26 2.16 4.20 -4.40
N LYS A 27 1.09 4.11 -5.21
CA LYS A 27 0.66 5.20 -6.10
C LYS A 27 0.27 6.45 -5.32
N ASN A 28 -0.47 6.30 -4.21
CA ASN A 28 -0.83 7.43 -3.35
C ASN A 28 0.40 8.10 -2.74
N ILE A 29 1.40 7.32 -2.28
CA ILE A 29 2.67 7.85 -1.78
C ILE A 29 3.40 8.64 -2.87
N LEU A 30 3.51 8.09 -4.09
CA LEU A 30 4.14 8.78 -5.21
C LEU A 30 3.39 10.08 -5.55
N GLY A 31 2.06 10.02 -5.64
CA GLY A 31 1.22 11.18 -5.92
C GLY A 31 1.36 12.29 -4.88
N GLU A 32 1.15 11.98 -3.60
CA GLU A 32 1.14 12.98 -2.53
C GLU A 32 2.54 13.45 -2.14
N ARG A 33 3.48 12.52 -1.91
CA ARG A 33 4.78 12.85 -1.28
C ARG A 33 5.86 13.22 -2.27
N ILE A 34 5.80 12.70 -3.50
CA ILE A 34 6.83 12.97 -4.51
C ILE A 34 6.33 13.97 -5.54
N LEU A 35 5.11 13.80 -6.04
CA LEU A 35 4.54 14.66 -7.08
C LEU A 35 3.74 15.86 -6.52
N GLY A 36 3.44 15.89 -5.22
CA GLY A 36 2.71 16.99 -4.58
C GLY A 36 1.24 17.10 -5.00
N LEU A 37 0.66 16.02 -5.53
CA LEU A 37 -0.75 15.97 -5.88
C LEU A 37 -1.63 15.99 -4.60
N PRO A 38 -2.86 16.53 -4.68
CA PRO A 38 -3.81 16.44 -3.57
C PRO A 38 -4.03 14.98 -3.17
N GLY A 39 -3.92 14.70 -1.87
CA GLY A 39 -4.18 13.38 -1.33
C GLY A 39 -5.66 13.08 -1.17
N ASP A 40 -5.97 11.80 -0.99
CA ASP A 40 -7.33 11.36 -0.65
C ASP A 40 -7.79 11.96 0.69
N VAL A 41 -9.11 12.12 0.81
CA VAL A 41 -9.76 12.63 2.03
C VAL A 41 -9.49 11.67 3.19
N ARG A 42 -8.75 12.15 4.19
CA ARG A 42 -8.43 11.40 5.43
C ARG A 42 -8.86 12.24 6.62
N VAL A 43 -9.95 11.84 7.26
CA VAL A 43 -10.53 12.55 8.41
C VAL A 43 -9.80 12.29 9.72
N ASP A 44 -9.01 11.22 9.78
CA ASP A 44 -8.33 10.70 10.96
C ASP A 44 -6.79 10.86 10.90
N ARG A 45 -6.26 11.53 9.86
CA ARG A 45 -4.81 11.62 9.60
C ARG A 45 -4.00 12.15 10.79
N GLU A 46 -4.57 13.08 11.55
CA GLU A 46 -3.90 13.74 12.69
C GLU A 46 -4.36 13.18 14.04
N VAL A 47 -5.20 12.13 14.01
CA VAL A 47 -5.72 11.48 15.19
C VAL A 47 -4.86 10.27 15.49
N ALA A 48 -4.28 10.23 16.69
CA ALA A 48 -3.59 9.02 17.15
C ALA A 48 -4.56 7.83 17.11
N TRP A 49 -4.08 6.65 16.69
CA TRP A 49 -4.92 5.47 16.45
C TRP A 49 -5.86 5.12 17.62
N ASN A 50 -5.38 5.24 18.86
CA ASN A 50 -6.18 4.97 20.06
C ASN A 50 -7.32 5.98 20.34
N LYS A 51 -7.37 7.09 19.60
CA LYS A 51 -8.40 8.13 19.68
C LYS A 51 -9.37 8.10 18.49
N VAL A 52 -9.16 7.22 17.51
CA VAL A 52 -10.07 7.08 16.36
C VAL A 52 -11.42 6.52 16.85
N PRO A 53 -12.56 7.18 16.55
CA PRO A 53 -13.89 6.69 16.93
C PRO A 53 -14.17 5.28 16.40
N ARG A 54 -14.76 4.42 17.22
CA ARG A 54 -15.15 3.05 16.88
C ARG A 54 -16.60 2.81 17.29
N ASN A 55 -17.31 1.99 16.51
CA ASN A 55 -18.67 1.52 16.83
C ASN A 55 -18.66 0.46 17.93
#